data_AF-A0A9W8BA26-F1
#
_entry.id   AF-A0A9W8BA26-F1
#
_cell.length_a   1.000
_cell.length_b   1.000
_cell.length_c   1.000
_cell.angle_alpha   90.00
_cell.angle_beta   90.00
_cell.angle_gamma   90.00
#
_symmetry.space_group_name_H-M   'P 1'
#
loop_
_entity.id
_entity.type
_entity.pdbx_description
1 polymer ?
#
loop_
_entity_poly.entity_id
_entity_poly.type
_entity_poly.pdbx_seq_one_letter_code
_entity_poly.pdbx_strand_id
1 'polypeptide(L)'
;MAKCDIPGEDDSGCSFSMGDDGVYAVYEPGSDAPFTAAPSIREFHMDLDFVLDTISDGPVKTWAYRRLRYLDARWQLYILLNEREETAQSKMVPHRDLYNVRK
;
A
#
# COMPACT_ATOMS: atom_id res chain seq x y z
N MET A 1 -28.45 1.68 17.79
CA MET A 1 -27.23 0.88 17.54
C MET A 1 -27.57 -0.14 16.50
N ALA A 2 -27.01 -0.03 15.29
CA ALA A 2 -27.28 -0.97 14.22
C ALA A 2 -26.79 -2.37 14.63
N LYS A 3 -27.62 -3.38 14.37
CA LYS A 3 -27.31 -4.79 14.63
C LYS A 3 -26.13 -5.16 13.73
N CYS A 4 -24.99 -5.46 14.33
CA CYS A 4 -23.84 -5.98 13.59
C CYS A 4 -24.19 -7.42 13.21
N ASP A 5 -24.42 -7.67 11.93
CA ASP A 5 -24.59 -9.03 11.41
C ASP A 5 -23.21 -9.68 11.37
N ILE A 6 -22.96 -10.52 12.37
CA ILE A 6 -21.75 -11.35 12.43
C ILE A 6 -21.95 -12.45 11.39
N PRO A 7 -21.03 -12.61 10.41
CA PRO A 7 -21.07 -13.72 9.48
C PRO A 7 -21.18 -15.05 10.25
N GLY A 8 -22.05 -15.94 9.78
CA GLY A 8 -22.19 -17.28 10.33
C GLY A 8 -20.94 -18.14 10.08
N GLU A 9 -21.03 -19.42 10.47
CA GLU A 9 -20.00 -20.40 10.11
C GLU A 9 -19.80 -20.45 8.60
N ASP A 10 -18.56 -20.62 8.17
CA ASP A 10 -18.20 -20.64 6.76
C ASP A 10 -18.70 -21.94 6.11
N ASP A 11 -19.76 -21.84 5.30
CA ASP A 11 -20.34 -22.96 4.53
C ASP A 11 -19.40 -23.46 3.40
N SER A 12 -18.25 -22.80 3.20
CA SER A 12 -17.29 -23.11 2.12
C SER A 12 -16.58 -24.47 2.29
N GLY A 13 -16.68 -25.11 3.46
CA GLY A 13 -16.05 -26.42 3.73
C GLY A 13 -14.52 -26.40 3.76
N CYS A 14 -13.92 -25.21 3.80
CA CYS A 14 -12.48 -25.02 3.94
C CYS A 14 -12.01 -25.42 5.34
N SER A 15 -10.86 -26.06 5.41
CA SER A 15 -10.21 -26.35 6.70
C SER A 15 -9.08 -25.36 6.96
N PHE A 16 -8.88 -25.03 8.24
CA PHE A 16 -7.83 -24.12 8.68
C PHE A 16 -6.86 -24.90 9.54
N SER A 17 -5.58 -24.85 9.21
CA SER A 17 -4.54 -25.44 10.05
C SER A 17 -3.36 -24.48 10.16
N MET A 18 -2.69 -24.53 11.31
CA MET A 18 -1.48 -23.77 11.54
C MET A 18 -0.30 -24.61 11.09
N GLY A 19 0.53 -24.05 10.21
CA GLY A 19 1.79 -24.67 9.79
C GLY A 19 2.82 -24.70 10.92
N ASP A 20 3.88 -25.48 10.73
CA ASP A 20 5.00 -25.61 11.68
C ASP A 20 5.76 -24.28 11.90
N ASP A 21 5.59 -23.34 10.98
CA ASP A 21 6.11 -21.97 11.02
C ASP A 21 5.19 -20.98 11.77
N GLY A 22 4.06 -21.45 12.31
CA GLY A 22 3.10 -20.64 13.05
C GLY A 22 2.17 -19.81 12.18
N VAL A 23 2.18 -20.01 10.86
CA VAL A 23 1.30 -19.32 9.92
C VAL A 23 0.04 -20.15 9.68
N TYR A 24 -1.13 -19.52 9.77
CA TYR A 24 -2.38 -20.19 9.42
C TYR A 24 -2.55 -20.25 7.91
N ALA A 25 -2.83 -21.45 7.41
CA ALA A 25 -3.18 -21.70 6.02
C ALA A 25 -4.62 -22.20 5.90
N VAL A 26 -5.26 -21.79 4.81
CA VAL A 26 -6.60 -22.25 4.43
C VAL A 26 -6.46 -23.37 3.40
N TYR A 27 -7.18 -24.46 3.55
CA TYR A 27 -7.17 -25.60 2.64
C TYR A 27 -8.57 -25.82 2.07
N GLU A 28 -8.67 -25.88 0.75
CA GLU A 28 -9.91 -26.23 0.06
C GLU A 28 -10.25 -27.71 0.23
N PRO A 29 -11.55 -28.07 0.28
CA PRO A 29 -11.96 -29.47 0.43
C PRO A 29 -11.43 -30.33 -0.73
N GLY A 30 -10.60 -31.32 -0.40
CA GLY A 30 -9.98 -32.22 -1.38
C GLY A 30 -8.63 -31.77 -1.94
N SER A 31 -8.11 -30.61 -1.49
CA SER A 31 -6.76 -30.14 -1.79
C SER A 31 -5.87 -30.23 -0.55
N ASP A 32 -4.70 -30.83 -0.70
CA ASP A 32 -3.64 -30.83 0.32
C ASP A 32 -2.72 -29.60 0.22
N ALA A 33 -2.90 -28.79 -0.84
CA ALA A 33 -2.16 -27.56 -1.03
C ALA A 33 -2.90 -26.38 -0.36
N PRO A 34 -2.19 -25.51 0.36
CA PRO A 34 -2.80 -24.33 0.96
C PRO A 34 -3.29 -23.38 -0.15
N PHE A 35 -4.51 -22.88 0.01
CA PHE A 35 -5.14 -21.89 -0.85
C PHE A 35 -4.34 -20.58 -0.88
N THR A 36 -3.77 -20.20 0.26
CA THR A 36 -2.90 -19.03 0.40
C THR A 36 -1.44 -19.43 0.24
N ALA A 37 -0.81 -18.99 -0.84
CA ALA A 37 0.64 -19.06 -1.01
C ALA A 37 1.36 -17.97 -0.19
N ALA A 38 1.17 -18.00 1.13
CA ALA A 38 1.87 -17.09 2.04
C ALA A 38 3.37 -17.44 2.06
N PRO A 39 4.27 -16.45 2.02
CA PRO A 39 5.70 -16.71 2.16
C PRO A 39 6.00 -17.21 3.57
N SER A 40 7.03 -18.05 3.69
CA SER A 40 7.51 -18.51 4.98
C SER A 40 8.11 -17.34 5.79
N ILE A 41 8.11 -17.47 7.11
CA ILE A 41 8.72 -16.46 7.99
C ILE A 41 10.20 -16.22 7.65
N ARG A 42 10.90 -17.26 7.20
CA ARG A 42 12.30 -17.18 6.77
C ARG A 42 12.45 -16.33 5.51
N GLU A 43 11.62 -16.57 4.50
CA GLU A 43 11.63 -15.79 3.25
C GLU A 43 11.33 -14.33 3.55
N PHE A 44 10.34 -14.05 4.40
CA PHE A 44 10.04 -12.70 4.85
C PHE A 44 11.26 -12.00 5.47
N HIS A 45 11.99 -12.67 6.37
CA HIS A 45 13.18 -12.08 6.99
C HIS A 45 14.33 -11.87 5.99
N MET A 46 14.54 -12.81 5.07
CA MET A 46 15.55 -12.67 4.02
C MET A 46 15.26 -11.48 3.09
N ASP A 47 14.00 -11.32 2.67
CA ASP A 47 13.58 -10.20 1.83
C ASP A 47 13.65 -8.87 2.61
N LEU A 48 13.30 -8.88 3.89
CA LEU A 48 13.42 -7.72 4.77
C LEU A 48 14.88 -7.28 4.90
N ASP A 49 15.80 -8.21 5.15
CA ASP A 49 17.24 -7.92 5.25
C ASP A 49 17.76 -7.32 3.94
N PHE A 50 17.34 -7.86 2.78
CA PHE A 50 17.68 -7.29 1.48
C PHE A 50 17.21 -5.83 1.33
N VAL A 51 15.98 -5.52 1.75
CA VAL A 51 15.45 -4.15 1.72
C VAL A 51 16.23 -3.24 2.67
N LEU A 52 16.56 -3.71 3.88
CA LEU A 52 17.31 -2.95 4.88
C LEU A 52 18.74 -2.64 4.40
N ASP A 53 19.41 -3.61 3.78
CA ASP A 53 20.73 -3.43 3.18
C ASP A 53 20.68 -2.41 2.04
N THR A 54 19.67 -2.53 1.17
CA THR A 54 19.49 -1.60 0.04
C THR A 54 19.23 -0.16 0.50
N ILE A 55 18.45 0.04 1.57
CA ILE A 55 18.19 1.38 2.15
C ILE A 55 19.43 1.92 2.86
N SER A 56 20.25 1.04 3.43
CA SER A 56 21.47 1.41 4.14
C SER A 56 22.62 1.77 3.20
N ASP A 57 22.60 1.29 1.96
CA ASP A 57 23.58 1.62 0.93
C ASP A 57 23.67 3.14 0.67
N GLY A 58 24.89 3.67 0.89
CA GLY A 58 25.17 5.11 0.80
C GLY A 58 24.95 5.71 -0.61
N PRO A 59 25.50 5.09 -1.68
CA PRO A 59 25.24 5.49 -3.05
C PRO A 59 23.76 5.53 -3.43
N VAL A 60 23.00 4.46 -3.15
CA VAL A 60 21.55 4.38 -3.45
C VAL A 60 20.79 5.46 -2.69
N LYS A 61 21.07 5.64 -1.40
CA LYS A 61 20.45 6.69 -0.57
C LYS A 61 20.74 8.09 -1.11
N THR A 62 21.98 8.37 -1.48
CA THR A 62 22.37 9.67 -2.04
C THR A 62 21.69 9.91 -3.40
N TRP A 63 21.60 8.89 -4.24
CA TRP A 63 20.93 8.98 -5.53
C TRP A 63 19.43 9.24 -5.39
N ALA A 64 18.75 8.48 -4.53
CA ALA A 64 17.33 8.68 -4.22
C ALA A 64 17.08 10.08 -3.66
N TYR A 65 17.91 10.54 -2.72
CA TYR A 65 17.83 11.90 -2.18
C TYR A 65 17.94 12.98 -3.26
N ARG A 66 18.92 12.87 -4.18
CA ARG A 66 19.08 13.83 -5.29
C ARG A 66 17.85 13.84 -6.20
N ARG A 67 17.26 12.68 -6.51
CA ARG A 67 16.03 12.62 -7.33
C ARG A 67 14.84 13.26 -6.62
N LEU A 68 14.67 13.00 -5.32
CA LEU A 68 13.62 13.62 -4.52
C LEU A 68 13.79 15.14 -4.48
N ARG A 69 15.01 15.64 -4.27
CA ARG A 69 15.32 17.08 -4.31
C ARG A 69 15.03 17.70 -5.68
N TYR A 70 15.36 17.00 -6.76
CA TYR A 70 15.04 17.46 -8.11
C TYR A 70 13.53 17.55 -8.35
N LEU A 71 12.77 16.52 -7.95
CA LEU A 71 11.32 16.51 -8.10
C LEU A 71 10.65 17.62 -7.28
N ASP A 72 11.10 17.82 -6.04
CA ASP A 72 10.65 18.91 -5.17
C ASP A 72 10.95 20.27 -5.80
N ALA A 73 12.19 20.52 -6.24
CA ALA A 73 12.55 21.77 -6.92
C ALA A 73 11.73 22.02 -8.19
N ARG A 74 11.48 20.97 -8.99
CA ARG A 74 10.63 21.07 -10.19
C ARG A 74 9.18 21.41 -9.82
N TRP A 75 8.66 20.84 -8.73
CA TRP A 75 7.33 21.13 -8.22
C TRP A 75 7.22 22.56 -7.69
N GLN A 76 8.22 23.05 -6.94
CA GLN A 76 8.25 24.44 -6.47
C GLN A 76 8.28 25.43 -7.64
N LEU A 77 9.05 25.14 -8.69
CA LEU A 77 9.06 25.96 -9.91
C LEU A 77 7.71 25.93 -10.61
N TYR A 78 7.07 24.76 -10.69
CA TYR A 78 5.73 24.63 -11.27
C TYR A 78 4.71 25.49 -10.53
N ILE A 79 4.67 25.43 -9.20
CA ILE A 79 3.80 26.27 -8.37
C ILE A 79 4.07 27.75 -8.67
N LEU A 80 5.34 28.18 -8.62
CA LEU A 80 5.71 29.58 -8.85
C LEU A 80 5.19 30.12 -10.20
N LEU A 81 5.21 29.28 -11.23
CA LEU A 81 4.79 29.66 -12.58
C LEU A 81 3.27 29.58 -12.79
N ASN A 82 2.58 28.61 -12.16
CA ASN A 82 1.21 28.25 -12.53
C ASN A 82 0.16 28.52 -11.45
N GLU A 83 0.55 28.79 -10.20
CA GLU A 83 -0.38 28.93 -9.06
C GLU A 83 -1.49 29.95 -9.33
N ARG A 84 -1.14 31.09 -9.96
CA ARG A 84 -2.12 32.15 -10.27
C ARG A 84 -3.16 31.70 -11.28
N GLU A 85 -2.74 30.98 -12.31
CA GLU A 85 -3.64 30.46 -13.35
C GLU A 85 -4.50 29.33 -12.81
N GLU A 86 -3.93 28.39 -12.06
CA GLU A 86 -4.67 27.29 -11.43
C GLU A 86 -5.71 27.79 -10.41
N THR A 87 -5.36 28.83 -9.65
CA THR A 87 -6.29 29.47 -8.72
C THR A 87 -7.44 30.16 -9.46
N ALA A 88 -7.15 30.82 -10.59
CA ALA A 88 -8.18 31.44 -11.42
C ALA A 88 -9.12 30.40 -12.04
N GLN A 89 -8.59 29.30 -12.57
CA GLN A 89 -9.38 28.19 -13.12
C GLN A 89 -10.25 27.52 -12.06
N SER A 90 -9.71 27.31 -10.86
CA SER A 90 -10.49 26.76 -9.74
C SER A 90 -11.67 27.64 -9.36
N LYS A 91 -11.52 28.97 -9.45
CA LYS A 91 -12.61 29.94 -9.23
C LYS A 91 -13.67 29.96 -10.33
N MET A 92 -13.34 29.52 -11.55
CA MET A 92 -14.31 29.44 -12.66
C MET A 92 -15.34 28.32 -12.46
N VAL A 93 -15.11 27.38 -11.54
CA VAL A 93 -16.03 26.28 -11.23
C VAL A 93 -16.40 26.30 -9.74
N PRO A 94 -17.30 27.19 -9.31
CA PRO A 94 -17.58 27.42 -7.88
C PRO A 94 -18.12 26.19 -7.14
N HIS A 95 -18.81 25.28 -7.83
CA HIS A 95 -19.39 24.09 -7.23
C HIS A 95 -18.37 22.96 -7.02
N ARG A 96 -17.14 23.10 -7.54
CA ARG A 96 -16.06 22.10 -7.42
C ARG A 96 -15.00 22.58 -6.42
N ASP A 97 -15.47 23.01 -5.25
CA ASP A 97 -14.60 23.38 -4.13
C ASP A 97 -14.23 22.14 -3.29
N LEU A 98 -13.40 22.36 -2.26
CA LEU A 98 -12.88 21.28 -1.41
C LEU A 98 -14.00 20.43 -0.77
N TYR A 99 -15.17 21.02 -0.50
CA TYR A 99 -16.29 20.36 0.18
C TYR A 99 -17.11 19.46 -0.75
N ASN A 100 -17.13 19.78 -2.05
CA ASN A 100 -17.92 19.05 -3.03
C ASN A 100 -17.11 17.99 -3.81
N VAL A 101 -15.79 17.91 -3.58
CA VAL A 101 -14.94 16.85 -4.15
C VAL A 101 -15.10 15.54 -3.38
N ARG A 102 -15.43 14.44 -4.08
CA ARG A 102 -15.40 13.09 -3.52
C ARG A 102 -13.95 12.58 -3.50
N LYS A 103 -13.50 12.14 -2.33
CA LYS A 103 -12.17 11.55 -2.12
C LYS A 103 -12.22 10.04 -2.11
#